data_AF-A0A485CTP9-F1
#
_entry.id   AF-A0A485CTP9-F1
#
_cell.length_a   1.000
_cell.length_b   1.000
_cell.length_c   1.000
_cell.angle_alpha   90.00
_cell.angle_beta   90.00
_cell.angle_gamma   90.00
#
_symmetry.space_group_name_H-M   'P 1'
#
loop_
_entity.id
_entity.type
_entity.pdbx_description
1 polymer ?
#
loop_
_entity_poly.entity_id
_entity_poly.type
_entity_poly.pdbx_seq_one_letter_code
_entity_poly.pdbx_strand_id
1 'polypeptide(L)'
;MPFTTLLKRDGTLTLVGAPATPHPSPEVFNLIFRRRSIAGSMIGGIPETQEMLDFCAEHGIVADIELIRGDQINEAWERMVKGDVKYRFVIDSATLAG
;
A
#
# COMPACT_ATOMS: atom_id res chain seq x y z
N MET A 1 18.45 -6.74 -4.88
CA MET A 1 17.24 -6.39 -4.09
C MET A 1 17.47 -6.70 -2.61
N PRO A 2 17.44 -5.71 -1.71
CA PRO A 2 17.97 -5.86 -0.35
C PRO A 2 17.14 -6.79 0.56
N PHE A 3 15.82 -6.92 0.32
CA PHE A 3 14.94 -7.65 1.25
C PHE A 3 14.76 -9.15 0.93
N THR A 4 15.16 -9.62 -0.25
CA THR A 4 14.96 -11.04 -0.62
C THR A 4 15.77 -12.00 0.25
N THR A 5 16.90 -11.54 0.82
CA THR A 5 17.72 -12.33 1.74
C THR A 5 17.02 -12.61 3.07
N LEU A 6 16.06 -11.77 3.48
CA LEU A 6 15.29 -11.90 4.72
C LEU A 6 14.18 -12.96 4.63
N LEU A 7 13.80 -13.37 3.42
CA LEU A 7 12.76 -14.38 3.23
C LEU A 7 13.23 -15.76 3.71
N LYS A 8 12.35 -16.50 4.39
CA LYS A 8 12.58 -17.94 4.62
C LYS A 8 12.60 -18.73 3.29
N ARG A 9 12.97 -20.01 3.36
CA ARG A 9 12.80 -20.92 2.22
C ARG A 9 11.31 -20.93 1.82
N ASP A 10 11.04 -20.91 0.52
CA ASP A 10 9.69 -20.81 -0.06
C ASP A 10 8.94 -19.49 0.21
N GLY A 11 9.65 -18.44 0.66
CA GLY A 11 9.04 -17.13 0.89
C GLY A 11 8.81 -16.34 -0.41
N THR A 12 7.78 -15.49 -0.40
CA THR A 12 7.44 -14.58 -1.50
C THR A 12 7.63 -13.12 -1.08
N LEU A 13 8.34 -12.34 -1.88
CA LEU A 13 8.31 -10.87 -1.81
C LEU A 13 7.24 -10.36 -2.78
N THR A 14 6.15 -9.81 -2.25
CA THR A 14 5.08 -9.20 -3.06
C THR A 14 5.28 -7.71 -3.18
N LEU A 15 5.43 -7.22 -4.41
CA LEU A 15 5.58 -5.80 -4.73
C LEU A 15 4.20 -5.16 -4.91
N VAL A 16 3.90 -4.18 -4.06
CA VAL A 16 2.67 -3.34 -4.14
C VAL A 16 2.99 -1.86 -4.40
N GLY A 17 4.27 -1.49 -4.41
CA GLY A 17 4.74 -0.15 -4.75
C GLY A 17 5.21 -0.06 -6.19
N ALA A 18 4.97 1.08 -6.84
CA ALA A 18 5.37 1.38 -8.21
C ALA A 18 6.37 2.56 -8.24
N PRO A 19 7.67 2.31 -8.02
CA PRO A 19 8.68 3.37 -8.04
C PRO A 19 8.87 3.93 -9.46
N ALA A 20 9.28 5.20 -9.55
CA ALA A 20 9.56 5.87 -10.82
C ALA A 20 10.79 5.32 -11.56
N THR A 21 11.69 4.63 -10.85
CA THR A 21 12.89 3.99 -11.41
C THR A 21 12.73 2.47 -11.42
N PRO A 22 13.32 1.77 -12.41
CA PRO A 22 13.29 0.31 -12.45
C PRO A 22 13.79 -0.33 -11.16
N HIS A 23 13.11 -1.39 -10.74
CA HIS A 23 13.56 -2.16 -9.60
C HIS A 23 14.87 -2.89 -9.96
N PRO A 24 15.93 -2.83 -9.12
CA PRO A 24 17.15 -3.62 -9.35
C PRO A 24 16.84 -5.11 -9.46
N SER A 25 17.51 -5.81 -10.37
CA SER A 25 17.38 -7.27 -10.52
C SER A 25 17.80 -8.02 -9.24
N PRO A 26 17.15 -9.14 -8.88
CA PRO A 26 17.60 -10.00 -7.80
C PRO A 26 18.83 -10.83 -8.20
N GLU A 27 19.67 -11.19 -7.22
CA GLU A 27 20.71 -12.20 -7.40
C GLU A 27 20.07 -13.57 -7.64
N VAL A 28 20.38 -14.23 -8.75
CA VAL A 28 19.69 -15.46 -9.18
C VAL A 28 19.87 -16.59 -8.16
N PHE A 29 21.07 -16.77 -7.63
CA PHE A 29 21.34 -17.82 -6.63
C PHE A 29 20.59 -17.62 -5.32
N ASN A 30 20.28 -16.37 -4.95
CA ASN A 30 19.47 -16.04 -3.78
C ASN A 30 18.04 -16.63 -3.95
N LEU A 31 17.49 -16.61 -5.17
CA LEU A 31 16.21 -17.23 -5.48
C LEU A 31 16.29 -18.76 -5.49
N ILE A 32 17.29 -19.32 -6.19
CA ILE A 32 17.41 -20.78 -6.42
C ILE A 32 17.61 -21.55 -5.10
N PHE A 33 18.62 -21.19 -4.29
CA PHE A 33 19.01 -22.00 -3.13
C PHE A 33 17.96 -22.02 -1.99
N ARG A 34 17.00 -21.10 -2.03
CA ARG A 34 15.92 -20.99 -1.04
C ARG A 34 14.53 -21.04 -1.66
N ARG A 35 14.41 -21.32 -2.96
CA ARG A 35 13.12 -21.39 -3.68
C ARG A 35 12.24 -20.15 -3.41
N ARG A 36 12.86 -18.97 -3.43
CA ARG A 36 12.17 -17.70 -3.15
C ARG A 36 11.48 -17.18 -4.40
N SER A 37 10.35 -16.50 -4.21
CA SER A 37 9.54 -15.93 -5.29
C SER A 37 9.43 -14.41 -5.18
N ILE A 38 9.25 -13.76 -6.33
CA ILE A 38 8.88 -12.35 -6.42
C ILE A 38 7.56 -12.28 -7.19
N ALA A 39 6.59 -11.56 -6.64
CA ALA A 39 5.27 -11.38 -7.23
C ALA A 39 4.89 -9.90 -7.22
N GLY A 40 3.88 -9.53 -8.02
CA GLY A 40 3.25 -8.20 -7.99
C GLY A 40 1.77 -8.32 -7.72
N SER A 41 1.19 -7.31 -7.08
CA SER A 41 -0.26 -7.14 -6.92
C SER A 41 -0.59 -5.65 -6.85
N MET A 42 -1.80 -5.28 -7.25
CA MET A 42 -2.26 -3.88 -7.25
C MET A 42 -3.51 -3.72 -6.40
N ILE A 43 -4.66 -4.17 -6.90
CA ILE A 43 -5.97 -4.12 -6.23
C ILE A 43 -6.64 -5.49 -6.42
N GLY A 44 -7.56 -5.85 -5.52
CA GLY A 44 -8.38 -7.06 -5.62
C GLY A 44 -9.62 -6.88 -6.50
N GLY A 45 -10.26 -8.00 -6.86
CA GLY A 45 -11.57 -7.97 -7.53
C GLY A 45 -12.68 -7.41 -6.64
N ILE A 46 -13.86 -7.17 -7.22
CA ILE A 46 -15.05 -6.75 -6.44
C ILE A 46 -15.38 -7.76 -5.32
N PRO A 47 -15.40 -9.09 -5.56
CA PRO A 47 -15.67 -10.06 -4.50
C PRO A 47 -14.61 -10.04 -3.39
N GLU A 48 -13.33 -10.02 -3.74
CA GLU A 48 -12.22 -9.96 -2.77
C GLU A 48 -12.25 -8.67 -1.95
N THR A 49 -12.67 -7.55 -2.57
CA THR A 49 -12.84 -6.28 -1.87
C THR A 49 -13.97 -6.37 -0.85
N GLN A 50 -15.07 -7.05 -1.17
CA GLN A 50 -16.16 -7.29 -0.22
C GLN A 50 -15.68 -8.15 0.96
N GLU A 51 -14.99 -9.26 0.69
CA GLU A 51 -14.41 -10.11 1.74
C GLU A 51 -13.44 -9.33 2.66
N MET A 52 -12.62 -8.45 2.08
CA MET A 52 -11.73 -7.57 2.83
C MET A 52 -12.49 -6.61 3.73
N LEU A 53 -13.58 -5.99 3.24
CA LEU A 53 -14.41 -5.08 4.03
C LEU A 53 -15.10 -5.81 5.18
N ASP A 54 -15.65 -7.00 4.93
CA ASP A 54 -16.32 -7.82 5.93
C ASP A 54 -15.34 -8.23 7.04
N PHE A 55 -14.15 -8.70 6.65
CA PHE A 55 -13.07 -9.05 7.60
C PHE A 55 -12.62 -7.83 8.42
N CYS A 56 -12.47 -6.66 7.78
CA CYS A 56 -12.09 -5.44 8.50
C CYS A 56 -13.16 -5.04 9.52
N ALA A 57 -14.44 -5.15 9.16
CA ALA A 57 -15.55 -4.84 10.06
C ALA A 57 -15.62 -5.80 11.25
N GLU A 58 -15.44 -7.11 11.02
CA GLU A 58 -15.45 -8.13 12.07
C GLU A 58 -14.33 -7.90 13.10
N HIS A 59 -13.15 -7.48 12.64
CA HIS A 59 -11.96 -7.33 13.48
C HIS A 59 -11.64 -5.90 13.91
N GLY A 60 -12.48 -4.93 13.55
CA GLY A 60 -12.24 -3.52 13.87
C GLY A 60 -10.98 -2.93 13.22
N ILE A 61 -10.63 -3.41 12.03
CA ILE A 61 -9.47 -2.90 11.27
C ILE A 61 -9.90 -1.65 10.53
N VAL A 62 -9.31 -0.52 10.92
CA VAL A 62 -9.58 0.79 10.32
C VAL A 62 -8.29 1.48 9.91
N ALA A 63 -8.39 2.45 9.01
CA ALA A 63 -7.29 3.33 8.69
C ALA A 63 -7.18 4.46 9.72
N ASP A 64 -5.96 4.81 10.08
CA ASP A 64 -5.63 6.06 10.76
C ASP A 64 -5.71 7.21 9.74
N ILE A 65 -6.67 8.10 9.94
CA ILE A 65 -6.99 9.17 9.00
C ILE A 65 -6.78 10.56 9.59
N GLU A 66 -6.43 11.50 8.71
CA GLU A 66 -6.57 12.93 8.93
C GLU A 66 -7.75 13.40 8.08
N LEU A 67 -8.88 13.70 8.73
CA LEU A 67 -10.07 14.20 8.05
C LEU A 67 -9.85 15.67 7.65
N ILE A 68 -10.06 15.99 6.38
CA ILE A 68 -9.95 17.34 5.84
C ILE A 68 -11.27 17.79 5.22
N ARG A 69 -11.49 19.09 5.21
CA ARG A 69 -12.54 19.70 4.40
C ARG A 69 -12.13 19.74 2.92
N GLY A 70 -13.10 19.85 2.02
CA GLY A 70 -12.87 19.94 0.58
C GLY A 70 -12.04 21.16 0.17
N ASP A 71 -12.21 22.29 0.86
CA ASP A 71 -11.45 23.52 0.64
C ASP A 71 -9.96 23.42 1.07
N GLN A 72 -9.59 22.37 1.80
CA GLN A 72 -8.21 22.14 2.29
C GLN A 72 -7.37 21.24 1.39
N ILE A 73 -7.88 20.80 0.24
CA ILE A 73 -7.21 19.79 -0.61
C ILE A 73 -5.79 20.21 -1.05
N ASN A 74 -5.57 21.48 -1.35
CA ASN A 74 -4.26 21.96 -1.81
C ASN A 74 -3.22 21.90 -0.68
N GLU A 75 -3.59 22.31 0.54
CA GLU A 75 -2.71 22.23 1.71
C GLU A 75 -2.39 20.76 2.04
N ALA A 76 -3.41 19.89 2.04
CA ALA A 76 -3.23 18.47 2.29
C ALA A 76 -2.32 17.80 1.24
N TRP A 77 -2.44 18.21 -0.03
CA TRP A 77 -1.55 17.74 -1.10
C TRP A 77 -0.09 18.12 -0.84
N GLU A 78 0.19 19.38 -0.50
CA GLU A 78 1.56 19.83 -0.19
C GLU A 78 2.18 19.08 0.99
N ARG A 79 1.38 18.80 2.02
CA ARG A 79 1.79 17.99 3.17
C ARG A 79 2.07 16.55 2.77
N MET A 80 1.18 15.93 1.99
CA MET A 80 1.34 14.55 1.51
C MET A 80 2.63 14.36 0.72
N VAL A 81 2.97 15.28 -0.19
CA VAL A 81 4.21 15.22 -0.99
C VAL A 81 5.46 15.29 -0.10
N LYS A 82 5.40 16.00 1.02
CA LYS A 82 6.47 16.08 2.03
C LYS A 82 6.50 14.87 2.97
N GLY A 83 5.54 13.94 2.86
CA GLY A 83 5.36 12.84 3.79
C GLY A 83 4.81 13.27 5.17
N ASP A 84 4.28 14.49 5.27
CA ASP A 84 3.68 15.04 6.49
C ASP A 84 2.21 14.61 6.61
N VAL A 85 2.00 13.31 6.78
CA VAL A 85 0.69 12.71 7.01
C VAL A 85 0.86 11.40 7.77
N LYS A 86 -0.05 11.11 8.70
CA LYS A 86 -0.10 9.82 9.39
C LYS A 86 -1.54 9.28 9.42
N TYR A 87 -1.98 8.43 8.50
CA TYR A 87 -1.29 7.84 7.33
C TYR A 87 -2.02 8.10 6.01
N ARG A 88 -3.26 8.62 6.07
CA ARG A 88 -4.07 9.00 4.90
C ARG A 88 -4.91 10.25 5.20
N PHE A 89 -4.99 11.14 4.23
CA PHE A 89 -6.03 12.16 4.22
C PHE A 89 -7.35 11.57 3.72
N VAL A 90 -8.46 11.98 4.33
CA VAL A 90 -9.82 11.67 3.86
C VAL A 90 -10.58 12.98 3.75
N ILE A 91 -11.19 13.22 2.59
CA ILE A 91 -12.04 14.40 2.38
C ILE A 91 -13.43 14.09 2.93
N ASP A 92 -13.93 14.94 3.83
CA ASP A 92 -15.32 14.92 4.23
C ASP A 92 -16.19 15.43 3.08
N SER A 93 -16.94 14.52 2.45
CA SER A 93 -17.80 14.85 1.31
C SER A 93 -18.91 15.84 1.66
N ALA A 94 -19.32 15.97 2.92
CA ALA A 94 -20.31 16.96 3.35
C ALA A 94 -19.80 18.41 3.23
N THR A 95 -18.48 18.60 3.11
CA THR A 95 -17.84 19.91 3.00
C THR A 95 -17.56 20.33 1.56
N LEU A 96 -17.83 19.44 0.60
CA LEU A 96 -17.80 19.77 -0.81
C LEU A 96 -18.99 20.69 -1.10
N ALA A 97 -18.71 21.98 -1.29
CA ALA A 97 -19.72 22.91 -1.77
C ALA A 97 -20.15 22.50 -3.18
N GLY A 98 -21.46 22.42 -3.42
CA GLY A 98 -22.04 22.38 -4.75
C GLY A 98 -21.97 23.74 -5.44
#